data_AF-A0A2I0KF30-F1
#
_entry.id   AF-A0A2I0KF30-F1
#
_cell.length_a   1.000
_cell.length_b   1.000
_cell.length_c   1.000
_cell.angle_alpha   90.00
_cell.angle_beta   90.00
_cell.angle_gamma   90.00
#
_symmetry.space_group_name_H-M   'P 1'
#
loop_
_entity.id
_entity.type
_entity.pdbx_description
1 polymer ?
#
loop_
_entity_poly.entity_id
_entity_poly.type
_entity_poly.pdbx_seq_one_letter_code
_entity_poly.pdbx_strand_id
1 'polypeptide(L)'
;MSCTTATFVISLLLLTTAAATASSYSQASSDAILKAKALVSQAKAWAARTSASALYRYRSDQDHQHRRMPNHPRNLSLALSDCERLYEMSKFRLEQLLHGGLESTHAWDDATTWLSSVLANHWSCLDGLNEGHDRGSIPSAGSRNLTSLISEALAYSHEKRNGATGIRKGNIKYIHAGLTSVNLHFFPFPIQR
;
A
#
# COMPACT_ATOMS: atom_id res chain seq x y z
N MET A 1 0.88 53.01 -13.65
CA MET A 1 0.69 52.15 -12.45
C MET A 1 0.01 50.83 -12.81
N SER A 2 0.35 50.20 -13.96
CA SER A 2 -0.43 49.06 -14.51
C SER A 2 0.36 47.74 -14.52
N CYS A 3 1.65 47.78 -14.16
CA CYS A 3 2.54 46.63 -14.27
C CYS A 3 2.43 45.68 -13.05
N THR A 4 2.12 46.23 -11.87
CA THR A 4 2.05 45.48 -10.61
C THR A 4 0.77 44.65 -10.50
N THR A 5 -0.37 45.18 -10.94
CA THR A 5 -1.67 44.47 -10.89
C THR A 5 -1.68 43.22 -11.78
N ALA A 6 -1.10 43.29 -12.99
CA ALA A 6 -0.98 42.13 -13.88
C ALA A 6 -0.11 41.01 -13.27
N THR A 7 1.02 41.35 -12.65
CA THR A 7 1.88 40.36 -11.97
C THR A 7 1.23 39.73 -10.76
N PHE A 8 0.43 40.49 -9.98
CA PHE A 8 -0.32 39.96 -8.85
C PHE A 8 -1.41 38.99 -9.31
N VAL A 9 -2.14 39.30 -10.38
CA VAL A 9 -3.20 38.44 -10.94
C VAL A 9 -2.62 37.15 -11.50
N ILE A 10 -1.50 37.22 -12.24
CA ILE A 10 -0.80 36.03 -12.76
C ILE A 10 -0.27 35.17 -11.61
N SER A 11 0.32 35.78 -10.58
CA SER A 11 0.80 35.05 -9.41
C SER A 11 -0.34 34.36 -8.67
N LEU A 12 -1.49 35.03 -8.52
CA LEU A 12 -2.68 34.46 -7.87
C LEU A 12 -3.29 33.30 -8.71
N LEU A 13 -3.30 33.41 -10.04
CA LEU A 13 -3.70 32.35 -10.97
C LEU A 13 -2.76 31.14 -10.91
N LEU A 14 -1.45 31.36 -10.81
CA LEU A 14 -0.46 30.28 -10.65
C LEU A 14 -0.57 29.59 -9.28
N LEU A 15 -0.83 30.33 -8.20
CA LEU A 15 -1.01 29.75 -6.87
C LEU A 15 -2.30 28.90 -6.78
N THR A 16 -3.40 29.39 -7.37
CA THR A 16 -4.69 28.68 -7.36
C THR A 16 -4.66 27.39 -8.19
N THR A 17 -4.00 27.39 -9.35
CA THR A 17 -3.82 26.17 -10.17
C THR A 17 -2.94 25.13 -9.47
N ALA A 18 -1.84 25.55 -8.84
CA ALA A 18 -0.99 24.64 -8.06
C ALA A 18 -1.74 24.01 -6.87
N ALA A 19 -2.53 24.79 -6.12
CA ALA A 19 -3.32 24.28 -5.00
C ALA A 19 -4.43 23.30 -5.45
N ALA A 20 -5.12 23.59 -6.57
CA ALA A 20 -6.17 22.72 -7.10
C ALA A 20 -5.63 21.36 -7.54
N THR A 21 -4.48 21.33 -8.23
CA THR A 21 -3.83 20.08 -8.67
C THR A 21 -3.30 19.24 -7.51
N ALA A 22 -2.74 19.86 -6.46
CA ALA A 22 -2.30 19.16 -5.26
C ALA A 22 -3.46 18.49 -4.50
N SER A 23 -4.63 19.14 -4.50
CA SER A 23 -5.85 18.68 -3.82
C SER A 23 -6.52 17.52 -4.57
N SER A 24 -6.61 17.60 -5.90
CA SER A 24 -7.19 16.52 -6.71
C SER A 24 -6.33 15.25 -6.68
N TYR A 25 -5.01 15.40 -6.67
CA TYR A 25 -4.07 14.28 -6.62
C TYR A 25 -4.06 13.58 -5.25
N SER A 26 -4.10 14.33 -4.15
CA SER A 26 -4.21 13.74 -2.81
C SER A 26 -5.53 12.98 -2.63
N GLN A 27 -6.62 13.52 -3.17
CA GLN A 27 -7.93 12.88 -3.15
C GLN A 27 -7.96 11.58 -3.98
N ALA A 28 -7.36 11.59 -5.18
CA ALA A 28 -7.22 10.40 -6.04
C ALA A 28 -6.43 9.26 -5.38
N SER A 29 -5.42 9.57 -4.58
CA SER A 29 -4.63 8.55 -3.88
C SER A 29 -5.36 7.89 -2.70
N SER A 30 -6.11 8.67 -1.92
CA SER A 30 -6.96 8.13 -0.85
C SER A 30 -8.05 7.23 -1.44
N ASP A 31 -8.53 7.58 -2.62
CA ASP A 31 -9.46 6.79 -3.41
C ASP A 31 -8.79 5.49 -3.92
N ALA A 32 -7.52 5.52 -4.35
CA ALA A 32 -6.78 4.30 -4.71
C ALA A 32 -6.62 3.33 -3.53
N ILE A 33 -6.31 3.82 -2.32
CA ILE A 33 -6.22 2.99 -1.10
C ILE A 33 -7.60 2.42 -0.72
N LEU A 34 -8.67 3.22 -0.81
CA LEU A 34 -10.05 2.77 -0.58
C LEU A 34 -10.47 1.70 -1.58
N LYS A 35 -10.18 1.90 -2.87
CA LYS A 35 -10.45 0.93 -3.94
C LYS A 35 -9.64 -0.35 -3.74
N ALA A 36 -8.36 -0.25 -3.38
CA ALA A 36 -7.53 -1.40 -3.04
C ALA A 36 -8.13 -2.19 -1.86
N LYS A 37 -8.58 -1.50 -0.80
CA LYS A 37 -9.24 -2.14 0.35
C LYS A 37 -10.53 -2.87 -0.06
N ALA A 38 -11.34 -2.26 -0.92
CA ALA A 38 -12.56 -2.87 -1.42
C ALA A 38 -12.27 -4.15 -2.23
N LEU A 39 -11.27 -4.11 -3.11
CA LEU A 39 -10.86 -5.28 -3.90
C LEU A 39 -10.20 -6.36 -3.05
N VAL A 40 -9.36 -6.02 -2.07
CA VAL A 40 -8.82 -6.98 -1.10
C VAL A 40 -9.96 -7.67 -0.33
N SER A 41 -10.97 -6.91 0.08
CA SER A 41 -12.15 -7.47 0.77
C SER A 41 -12.94 -8.42 -0.13
N GLN A 42 -13.10 -8.06 -1.42
CA GLN A 42 -13.73 -8.92 -2.42
C GLN A 42 -12.90 -10.21 -2.64
N ALA A 43 -11.58 -10.09 -2.76
CA ALA A 43 -10.66 -11.21 -2.96
C ALA A 43 -10.67 -12.16 -1.75
N LYS A 44 -10.66 -11.63 -0.52
CA LYS A 44 -10.84 -12.41 0.71
C LYS A 44 -12.15 -13.23 0.66
N ALA A 45 -13.26 -12.57 0.38
CA ALA A 45 -14.57 -13.21 0.37
C ALA A 45 -14.68 -14.27 -0.73
N TRP A 46 -14.06 -14.05 -1.89
CA TRP A 46 -13.93 -15.04 -2.95
C TRP A 46 -13.11 -16.25 -2.49
N ALA A 47 -11.95 -16.03 -1.86
CA ALA A 47 -11.07 -17.10 -1.39
C ALA A 47 -11.80 -18.00 -0.38
N ALA A 48 -12.50 -17.40 0.59
CA ALA A 48 -13.29 -18.11 1.61
C ALA A 48 -14.45 -18.94 1.00
N ARG A 49 -15.19 -18.39 0.03
CA ARG A 49 -16.28 -19.12 -0.63
C ARG A 49 -15.75 -20.29 -1.47
N THR A 50 -14.66 -20.05 -2.19
CA THR A 50 -14.05 -21.06 -3.05
C THR A 50 -13.42 -22.17 -2.21
N SER A 51 -12.78 -21.85 -1.07
CA SER A 51 -12.19 -22.85 -0.17
C SER A 51 -13.26 -23.79 0.40
N ALA A 52 -14.37 -23.24 0.89
CA ALA A 52 -15.52 -24.00 1.38
C ALA A 52 -16.10 -24.93 0.29
N SER A 53 -16.21 -24.43 -0.94
CA SER A 53 -16.69 -25.20 -2.09
C SER A 53 -15.74 -26.35 -2.45
N ALA A 54 -14.43 -26.12 -2.39
CA ALA A 54 -13.42 -27.14 -2.65
C ALA A 54 -13.43 -28.25 -1.57
N LEU A 55 -13.58 -27.88 -0.30
CA LEU A 55 -13.74 -28.85 0.80
C LEU A 55 -14.99 -29.71 0.66
N TYR A 56 -16.11 -29.08 0.28
CA TYR A 56 -17.35 -29.81 0.05
C TYR A 56 -17.20 -30.86 -1.05
N ARG A 57 -16.59 -30.49 -2.18
CA ARG A 57 -16.29 -31.44 -3.28
C ARG A 57 -15.37 -32.56 -2.83
N TYR A 58 -14.30 -32.23 -2.10
CA TYR A 58 -13.39 -33.24 -1.54
C TYR A 58 -14.12 -34.26 -0.66
N ARG A 59 -15.00 -33.81 0.22
CA ARG A 59 -15.76 -34.69 1.12
C ARG A 59 -16.77 -35.55 0.34
N SER A 60 -17.42 -34.99 -0.67
CA SER A 60 -18.36 -35.74 -1.53
C SER A 60 -17.67 -36.81 -2.36
N ASP A 61 -16.46 -36.54 -2.87
CA ASP A 61 -15.71 -37.49 -3.72
C ASP A 61 -15.07 -38.64 -2.93
N GLN A 62 -14.96 -38.54 -1.59
CA GLN A 62 -14.43 -39.63 -0.77
C GLN A 62 -15.25 -40.93 -0.88
N ASP A 63 -16.53 -40.87 -1.28
CA ASP A 63 -17.37 -42.06 -1.49
C ASP A 63 -17.04 -42.83 -2.79
N HIS A 64 -16.26 -42.25 -3.70
CA HIS A 64 -15.90 -42.87 -4.98
C HIS A 64 -14.37 -43.02 -5.12
N GLN A 65 -13.87 -44.08 -4.50
CA GLN A 65 -12.44 -44.43 -4.48
C GLN A 65 -11.90 -44.72 -5.91
N HIS A 66 -10.69 -44.22 -6.22
CA HIS A 66 -9.76 -44.68 -7.30
C HIS A 66 -9.46 -43.85 -8.56
N ARG A 67 -9.41 -42.51 -8.52
CA ARG A 67 -8.48 -41.80 -9.43
C ARG A 67 -7.65 -40.77 -8.67
N ARG A 68 -6.32 -40.96 -8.66
CA ARG A 68 -5.38 -39.88 -8.32
C ARG A 68 -5.57 -38.77 -9.35
N MET A 69 -6.39 -37.78 -9.02
CA MET A 69 -6.51 -36.58 -9.83
C MET A 69 -5.28 -35.70 -9.60
N PRO A 70 -4.67 -35.13 -10.65
CA PRO A 70 -3.52 -34.23 -10.52
C PRO A 70 -3.80 -32.97 -9.70
N ASN A 71 -5.06 -32.64 -9.41
CA ASN A 71 -5.48 -31.47 -8.63
C ASN A 71 -6.38 -31.90 -7.48
N HIS A 72 -5.79 -32.22 -6.32
CA HIS A 72 -6.57 -32.71 -5.18
C HIS A 72 -7.39 -31.55 -4.58
N PRO A 73 -8.73 -31.64 -4.48
CA PRO A 73 -9.58 -30.54 -4.02
C PRO A 73 -9.25 -30.07 -2.59
N ARG A 74 -8.62 -30.93 -1.77
CA ARG A 74 -8.03 -30.53 -0.48
C ARG A 74 -6.88 -29.54 -0.63
N ASN A 75 -5.96 -29.73 -1.58
CA ASN A 75 -4.81 -28.83 -1.78
C ASN A 75 -5.29 -27.46 -2.25
N LEU A 76 -6.28 -27.44 -3.15
CA LEU A 76 -6.94 -26.21 -3.58
C LEU A 76 -7.59 -25.48 -2.39
N SER A 77 -8.30 -26.21 -1.52
CA SER A 77 -8.86 -25.60 -0.31
C SER A 77 -7.80 -24.99 0.61
N LEU A 78 -6.65 -25.65 0.77
CA LEU A 78 -5.57 -25.13 1.63
C LEU A 78 -4.99 -23.85 1.03
N ALA A 79 -4.65 -23.84 -0.27
CA ALA A 79 -4.16 -22.65 -0.96
C ALA A 79 -5.15 -21.47 -0.88
N LEU A 80 -6.46 -21.74 -1.00
CA LEU A 80 -7.50 -20.72 -0.87
C LEU A 80 -7.66 -20.22 0.58
N SER A 81 -7.44 -21.07 1.57
CA SER A 81 -7.41 -20.66 2.99
C SER A 81 -6.21 -19.77 3.29
N ASP A 82 -5.05 -20.07 2.70
CA ASP A 82 -3.86 -19.22 2.81
C ASP A 82 -4.09 -17.85 2.13
N CYS A 83 -4.70 -17.84 0.94
CA CYS A 83 -5.14 -16.61 0.28
C CYS A 83 -6.07 -15.76 1.16
N GLU A 84 -7.06 -16.38 1.81
CA GLU A 84 -7.97 -15.66 2.72
C GLU A 84 -7.19 -14.97 3.84
N ARG A 85 -6.23 -15.68 4.47
CA ARG A 85 -5.39 -15.13 5.54
C ARG A 85 -4.52 -13.98 5.04
N LEU A 86 -3.90 -14.14 3.87
CA LEU A 86 -3.08 -13.11 3.23
C LEU A 86 -3.89 -11.85 2.92
N TYR A 87 -5.12 -12.00 2.41
CA TYR A 87 -6.01 -10.85 2.15
C TYR A 87 -6.52 -10.22 3.45
N GLU A 88 -6.74 -10.98 4.52
CA GLU A 88 -7.11 -10.38 5.81
C GLU A 88 -5.99 -9.52 6.40
N MET A 89 -4.75 -10.01 6.38
CA MET A 89 -3.60 -9.20 6.81
C MET A 89 -3.44 -7.95 5.94
N SER A 90 -3.71 -8.07 4.64
CA SER A 90 -3.66 -6.96 3.69
C SER A 90 -4.74 -5.90 4.01
N LYS A 91 -5.97 -6.35 4.28
CA LYS A 91 -7.09 -5.47 4.64
C LYS A 91 -6.78 -4.69 5.92
N PHE A 92 -6.29 -5.37 6.95
CA PHE A 92 -5.93 -4.75 8.23
C PHE A 92 -4.90 -3.63 8.04
N ARG A 93 -3.85 -3.87 7.25
CA ARG A 93 -2.84 -2.85 6.93
C ARG A 93 -3.41 -1.66 6.19
N LEU A 94 -4.26 -1.89 5.18
CA LEU A 94 -4.93 -0.81 4.46
C LEU A 94 -5.85 0.02 5.37
N GLU A 95 -6.52 -0.63 6.32
CA GLU A 95 -7.31 0.05 7.35
C GLU A 95 -6.43 0.90 8.27
N GLN A 96 -5.27 0.39 8.69
CA GLN A 96 -4.35 1.21 9.48
C GLN A 96 -3.87 2.44 8.70
N LEU A 97 -3.64 2.37 7.37
CA LEU A 97 -3.27 3.55 6.57
C LEU A 97 -4.38 4.59 6.56
N LEU A 98 -5.63 4.15 6.43
CA LEU A 98 -6.79 5.03 6.39
C LEU A 98 -7.05 5.71 7.73
N HIS A 99 -6.83 5.01 8.86
CA HIS A 99 -7.04 5.57 10.20
C HIS A 99 -5.83 6.38 10.72
N GLY A 100 -4.61 6.01 10.32
CA GLY A 100 -3.38 6.60 10.85
C GLY A 100 -3.06 8.00 10.33
N GLY A 101 -3.72 8.44 9.26
CA GLY A 101 -3.51 9.75 8.64
C GLY A 101 -2.17 9.85 7.90
N LEU A 102 -2.20 10.25 6.63
CA LEU A 102 -0.99 10.37 5.77
C LEU A 102 -0.30 11.74 5.93
N GLU A 103 -0.30 12.33 7.13
CA GLU A 103 0.15 13.71 7.34
C GLU A 103 1.65 13.84 7.68
N SER A 104 2.28 12.78 8.20
CA SER A 104 3.68 12.81 8.61
C SER A 104 4.61 12.12 7.61
N THR A 105 5.90 12.46 7.62
CA THR A 105 6.91 11.80 6.78
C THR A 105 7.02 10.30 7.07
N HIS A 106 6.88 9.92 8.35
CA HIS A 106 6.85 8.53 8.79
C HIS A 106 5.61 7.78 8.29
N ALA A 107 4.46 8.47 8.16
CA ALA A 107 3.25 7.88 7.60
C ALA A 107 3.43 7.46 6.13
N TRP A 108 4.29 8.14 5.36
CA TRP A 108 4.59 7.76 3.98
C TRP A 108 5.54 6.56 3.89
N ASP A 109 6.48 6.41 4.82
CA ASP A 109 7.33 5.21 4.93
C ASP A 109 6.51 3.98 5.32
N ASP A 110 5.59 4.14 6.28
CA ASP A 110 4.64 3.10 6.70
C ASP A 110 3.70 2.74 5.54
N ALA A 111 3.17 3.73 4.82
CA ALA A 111 2.36 3.52 3.63
C ALA A 111 3.09 2.72 2.54
N THR A 112 4.33 3.10 2.22
CA THR A 112 5.16 2.36 1.25
C THR A 112 5.34 0.91 1.69
N THR A 113 5.68 0.71 2.96
CA THR A 113 5.95 -0.62 3.54
C THR A 113 4.70 -1.50 3.51
N TRP A 114 3.57 -0.95 3.95
CA TRP A 114 2.32 -1.69 4.07
C TRP A 114 1.73 -2.00 2.70
N LEU A 115 1.73 -1.05 1.76
CA LEU A 115 1.30 -1.28 0.37
C LEU A 115 2.18 -2.32 -0.34
N SER A 116 3.50 -2.27 -0.12
CA SER A 116 4.43 -3.27 -0.67
C SER A 116 4.11 -4.67 -0.14
N SER A 117 3.77 -4.76 1.15
CA SER A 117 3.38 -6.03 1.76
C SER A 117 2.01 -6.53 1.29
N VAL A 118 1.06 -5.64 1.01
CA VAL A 118 -0.23 -5.99 0.37
C VAL A 118 0.01 -6.56 -1.03
N LEU A 119 0.90 -5.97 -1.81
CA LEU A 119 1.27 -6.45 -3.13
C LEU A 119 1.94 -7.84 -3.07
N ALA A 120 2.88 -8.02 -2.14
CA ALA A 120 3.54 -9.31 -1.92
C ALA A 120 2.54 -10.40 -1.53
N ASN A 121 1.63 -10.11 -0.59
CA ASN A 121 0.55 -11.02 -0.20
C ASN A 121 -0.34 -11.40 -1.39
N HIS A 122 -0.67 -10.44 -2.25
CA HIS A 122 -1.45 -10.71 -3.46
C HIS A 122 -0.72 -11.69 -4.39
N TRP A 123 0.57 -11.46 -4.66
CA TRP A 123 1.36 -12.36 -5.48
C TRP A 123 1.58 -13.74 -4.85
N SER A 124 1.85 -13.83 -3.54
CA SER A 124 1.97 -15.12 -2.85
C SER A 124 0.68 -15.95 -2.93
N CYS A 125 -0.49 -15.30 -2.85
CA CYS A 125 -1.76 -15.98 -3.09
C CYS A 125 -1.86 -16.51 -4.53
N LEU A 126 -1.53 -15.69 -5.53
CA LEU A 126 -1.56 -16.12 -6.93
C LEU A 126 -0.59 -17.26 -7.20
N ASP A 127 0.59 -17.24 -6.58
CA ASP A 127 1.61 -18.26 -6.73
C ASP A 127 1.16 -19.60 -6.13
N GLY A 128 0.68 -19.59 -4.87
CA GLY A 128 0.15 -20.80 -4.22
C GLY A 128 -1.07 -21.41 -4.95
N LEU A 129 -1.87 -20.59 -5.63
CA LEU A 129 -2.96 -21.08 -6.49
C LEU A 129 -2.46 -21.64 -7.83
N ASN A 130 -1.37 -21.09 -8.38
CA ASN A 130 -0.76 -21.58 -9.61
C ASN A 130 -0.01 -22.91 -9.40
N GLU A 131 0.60 -23.11 -8.23
CA GLU A 131 1.18 -24.38 -7.79
C GLU A 131 0.12 -25.51 -7.68
N GLY A 132 -1.14 -25.17 -7.41
CA GLY A 132 -2.29 -26.09 -7.37
C GLY A 132 -3.01 -26.36 -8.71
N HIS A 133 -2.54 -25.74 -9.80
CA HIS A 133 -3.01 -25.84 -11.19
C HIS A 133 -4.53 -25.77 -11.43
N ASP A 134 -5.16 -24.63 -11.13
CA ASP A 134 -6.48 -24.30 -11.67
C ASP A 134 -6.58 -22.80 -12.04
N ARG A 135 -5.87 -22.41 -13.10
CA ARG A 135 -5.80 -21.02 -13.62
C ARG A 135 -7.17 -20.42 -13.97
N GLY A 136 -8.20 -21.25 -14.15
CA GLY A 136 -9.56 -20.82 -14.50
C GLY A 136 -10.37 -20.28 -13.32
N SER A 137 -9.92 -20.48 -12.08
CA SER A 137 -10.70 -20.14 -10.88
C SER A 137 -10.37 -18.77 -10.27
N ILE A 138 -9.19 -18.21 -10.57
CA ILE A 138 -8.81 -16.87 -10.12
C ILE A 138 -9.56 -15.84 -10.98
N PRO A 139 -10.32 -14.90 -10.38
CA PRO A 139 -10.89 -13.79 -11.12
C PRO A 139 -9.76 -12.98 -11.77
N SER A 140 -9.47 -13.28 -13.03
CA SER A 140 -8.37 -12.65 -13.78
C SER A 140 -8.60 -11.15 -13.94
N ALA A 141 -9.86 -10.70 -13.88
CA ALA A 141 -10.22 -9.29 -13.82
C ALA A 141 -9.93 -8.68 -12.43
N GLY A 142 -10.32 -9.35 -11.34
CA GLY A 142 -10.12 -8.85 -9.97
C GLY A 142 -8.64 -8.75 -9.56
N SER A 143 -7.82 -9.72 -9.97
CA SER A 143 -6.37 -9.75 -9.69
C SER A 143 -5.59 -8.67 -10.43
N ARG A 144 -5.85 -8.49 -11.74
CA ARG A 144 -5.22 -7.41 -12.52
C ARG A 144 -5.62 -6.03 -12.01
N ASN A 145 -6.89 -5.84 -11.65
CA ASN A 145 -7.37 -4.59 -11.06
C ASN A 145 -6.70 -4.30 -9.71
N LEU A 146 -6.56 -5.32 -8.86
CA LEU A 146 -5.92 -5.15 -7.56
C LEU A 146 -4.42 -4.81 -7.69
N THR A 147 -3.70 -5.49 -8.58
CA THR A 147 -2.28 -5.17 -8.86
C THR A 147 -2.11 -3.73 -9.34
N SER A 148 -2.96 -3.27 -10.26
CA SER A 148 -2.91 -1.90 -10.77
C SER A 148 -3.14 -0.86 -9.67
N LEU A 149 -4.17 -1.05 -8.84
CA LEU A 149 -4.51 -0.10 -7.78
C LEU A 149 -3.45 -0.04 -6.67
N ILE A 150 -2.89 -1.17 -6.28
CA ILE A 150 -1.80 -1.19 -5.29
C ILE A 150 -0.55 -0.50 -5.86
N SER A 151 -0.25 -0.72 -7.15
CA SER A 151 0.89 -0.09 -7.83
C SER A 151 0.73 1.43 -7.94
N GLU A 152 -0.48 1.89 -8.24
CA GLU A 152 -0.82 3.32 -8.28
C GLU A 152 -0.65 3.96 -6.90
N ALA A 153 -1.17 3.33 -5.84
CA ALA A 153 -1.02 3.80 -4.47
C ALA A 153 0.46 3.82 -4.01
N LEU A 154 1.27 2.84 -4.45
CA LEU A 154 2.71 2.79 -4.19
C LEU A 154 3.46 3.95 -4.86
N ALA A 155 3.19 4.20 -6.14
CA ALA A 155 3.81 5.30 -6.89
C ALA A 155 3.58 6.64 -6.18
N TYR A 156 2.34 6.87 -5.73
CA TYR A 156 1.99 8.05 -4.95
C TYR A 156 2.74 8.14 -3.62
N SER A 157 2.79 7.04 -2.85
CA SER A 157 3.49 7.00 -1.56
C SER A 157 4.98 7.30 -1.71
N HIS A 158 5.62 6.76 -2.75
CA HIS A 158 7.01 7.03 -3.07
C HIS A 158 7.27 8.50 -3.42
N GLU A 159 6.40 9.12 -4.22
CA GLU A 159 6.51 10.53 -4.56
C GLU A 159 6.45 11.42 -3.30
N LYS A 160 5.48 11.17 -2.42
CA LYS A 160 5.32 11.95 -1.18
C LYS A 160 6.49 11.76 -0.22
N ARG A 161 6.99 10.53 -0.08
CA ARG A 161 8.21 10.25 0.68
C ARG A 161 9.43 11.00 0.12
N ASN A 162 9.61 11.00 -1.20
CA ASN A 162 10.74 11.66 -1.85
C ASN A 162 10.65 13.19 -1.73
N GLY A 163 9.45 13.77 -1.81
CA GLY A 163 9.22 15.19 -1.57
C GLY A 163 9.54 15.60 -0.12
N ALA A 164 9.09 14.81 0.85
CA ALA A 164 9.33 15.09 2.27
C ALA A 164 10.82 14.92 2.67
N THR A 165 11.52 13.93 2.12
CA THR A 165 12.98 13.77 2.31
C THR A 165 13.77 14.90 1.66
N GLY A 166 13.31 15.42 0.51
CA GLY A 166 13.87 16.62 -0.13
C GLY A 166 13.75 17.86 0.75
N ILE A 167 12.58 18.09 1.37
CA ILE A 167 12.37 19.19 2.33
C ILE A 167 13.29 19.05 3.55
N ARG A 168 13.43 17.85 4.12
CA ARG A 168 14.38 17.63 5.24
C ARG A 168 15.82 17.92 4.85
N LYS A 169 16.26 17.51 3.66
CA LYS A 169 17.62 17.76 3.16
C LYS A 169 17.87 19.24 2.90
N GLY A 170 16.87 19.98 2.42
CA GLY A 170 16.90 21.44 2.30
C GLY A 170 17.06 22.11 3.67
N ASN A 171 16.24 21.74 4.65
CA ASN A 171 16.29 22.29 6.01
C ASN A 171 17.61 22.00 6.72
N ILE A 172 18.21 20.82 6.54
CA ILE A 172 19.56 20.51 7.07
C ILE A 172 20.63 21.41 6.44
N LYS A 173 20.51 21.74 5.15
CA LYS A 173 21.44 22.62 4.45
C LYS A 173 21.38 24.06 4.97
N TYR A 174 20.20 24.54 5.40
CA TYR A 174 20.03 25.85 6.03
C TYR A 174 20.49 25.90 7.49
N ILE A 175 20.46 24.78 8.22
CA ILE A 175 20.94 24.73 9.62
C ILE A 175 22.49 24.76 9.67
N HIS A 176 23.17 24.21 8.67
CA HIS A 176 24.64 24.28 8.60
C HIS A 176 25.20 25.65 8.18
N ALA A 177 24.37 26.57 7.70
CA ALA A 177 24.79 27.93 7.34
C ALA A 177 24.68 28.95 8.50
N GLY A 178 24.20 28.52 9.68
CA GLY A 178 23.91 29.42 10.82
C GLY A 178 24.71 29.16 12.10
N LEU A 179 25.65 28.21 12.12
CA LEU A 179 26.43 27.87 13.32
C LEU A 179 27.90 28.27 13.14
N THR A 180 28.18 29.57 13.11
CA THR A 180 29.48 30.09 13.52
C THR A 180 29.31 30.94 14.76
N SER A 181 29.96 30.50 15.83
CA SER A 181 30.19 31.19 17.11
C SER A 181 29.08 31.05 18.16
N VAL A 182 29.11 29.91 18.87
CA VAL A 182 28.82 29.93 20.30
C VAL A 182 30.08 29.46 21.01
N ASN A 183 30.66 30.38 21.76
CA ASN A 183 31.79 30.18 22.67
C ASN A 183 31.54 28.95 23.56
N LEU A 184 32.35 27.90 23.42
CA LEU A 184 32.41 26.81 24.40
C LEU A 184 33.14 27.31 25.65
N HIS A 185 32.40 27.92 26.58
CA HIS A 185 32.84 28.01 27.96
C HIS A 185 32.55 26.68 28.67
N PHE A 186 33.61 25.89 28.77
CA PHE A 186 33.96 24.95 29.83
C PHE A 186 33.00 24.85 31.02
N PHE A 187 32.42 23.66 31.26
CA PHE A 187 32.23 23.11 32.61
C PHE A 187 32.33 21.56 32.57
N PRO A 188 33.10 20.95 33.48
CA PRO A 188 33.34 19.51 33.50
C PRO A 188 32.26 18.78 34.32
N PHE A 189 31.88 17.58 33.90
CA PHE A 189 31.19 16.62 34.78
C PHE A 189 32.09 15.40 35.02
N PRO A 190 32.08 14.86 36.26
CA PRO A 190 33.01 13.82 36.69
C PRO A 190 32.52 12.43 36.30
N ILE A 191 33.49 11.56 36.05
CA ILE A 191 33.33 10.11 35.92
C ILE A 191 33.20 9.52 37.33
N GLN A 192 32.15 8.73 37.57
CA GLN A 192 32.14 7.74 38.65
C GLN A 192 31.71 6.39 38.07
N ARG A 193 32.38 5.35 38.58
CA ARG A 193 32.50 3.98 38.06
C ARG A 193 31.22 3.17 38.14
#